data_AF-A0A2J8W3L3-F1
#
_entry.id   AF-A0A2J8W3L3-F1
#
_cell.length_a   1.000
_cell.length_b   1.000
_cell.length_c   1.000
_cell.angle_alpha   90.00
_cell.angle_beta   90.00
_cell.angle_gamma   90.00
#
_symmetry.space_group_name_H-M   'P 1'
#
loop_
_entity.id
_entity.type
_entity.pdbx_description
1 polymer ?
#
loop_
_entity_poly.entity_id
_entity_poly.type
_entity_poly.pdbx_seq_one_letter_code
_entity_poly.pdbx_strand_id
1 'polypeptide(L)'
;MDALRLANSAFAVDLFKQLCEKEPLGNVLFSPICLSTSLSLAQVGAKGDTANEIGQVLHFENVKDVPFGFQTVTSDVNKLSSFYSLKLIKRLYVDKSLNLSTEFISSTKRPYAKELETVDFKDKLEETK
;
A
#
# COMPACT_ATOMS: atom_id res chain seq x y z
N MET A 1 -10.31 11.93 6.77
CA MET A 1 -10.59 10.49 6.59
C MET A 1 -11.58 10.23 5.47
N ASP A 2 -12.68 10.99 5.35
CA ASP A 2 -13.66 10.78 4.26
C ASP A 2 -13.08 10.93 2.85
N ALA A 3 -12.20 11.92 2.63
CA ALA A 3 -11.52 12.10 1.34
C ALA A 3 -10.68 10.87 0.95
N LEU A 4 -9.92 10.30 1.90
CA LEU A 4 -9.14 9.08 1.66
C LEU A 4 -10.03 7.88 1.36
N ARG A 5 -11.18 7.76 2.05
CA ARG A 5 -12.16 6.71 1.76
C ARG A 5 -12.68 6.83 0.33
N LEU A 6 -13.07 8.02 -0.10
CA LEU A 6 -13.56 8.28 -1.46
C LEU A 6 -12.48 7.95 -2.51
N ALA A 7 -11.23 8.38 -2.26
CA ALA A 7 -10.09 8.08 -3.12
C ALA A 7 -9.86 6.56 -3.28
N ASN A 8 -9.79 5.85 -2.15
CA ASN A 8 -9.62 4.39 -2.14
C ASN A 8 -10.77 3.67 -2.85
N SER A 9 -12.01 4.13 -2.68
CA SER A 9 -13.17 3.55 -3.38
C SER A 9 -13.17 3.86 -4.88
N ALA A 10 -12.74 5.05 -5.29
CA ALA A 10 -12.58 5.40 -6.71
C ALA A 10 -11.56 4.49 -7.38
N PHE A 11 -10.35 4.39 -6.81
CA PHE A 11 -9.32 3.47 -7.27
C PHE A 11 -9.81 2.01 -7.29
N ALA A 12 -10.55 1.57 -6.26
CA ALA A 12 -11.11 0.23 -6.23
C ALA A 12 -12.04 -0.05 -7.42
N VAL A 13 -12.90 0.90 -7.78
CA VAL A 13 -13.80 0.77 -8.94
C VAL A 13 -13.00 0.76 -10.24
N ASP A 14 -12.02 1.64 -10.39
CA ASP A 14 -11.20 1.73 -11.60
C ASP A 14 -10.42 0.43 -11.83
N LEU A 15 -9.76 -0.10 -10.79
CA LEU A 15 -9.05 -1.37 -10.87
C LEU A 15 -10.00 -2.55 -11.06
N PHE A 16 -11.16 -2.55 -10.41
CA PHE A 16 -12.15 -3.61 -10.57
C PHE A 16 -12.61 -3.72 -12.03
N LYS A 17 -12.89 -2.59 -12.70
CA LYS A 17 -13.22 -2.58 -14.14
C LYS A 17 -12.12 -3.21 -14.97
N GLN A 18 -10.86 -2.86 -14.71
CA GLN A 18 -9.71 -3.45 -15.40
C GLN A 18 -9.58 -4.96 -15.18
N LEU A 19 -9.90 -5.47 -13.98
CA LEU A 19 -9.92 -6.91 -13.70
C LEU A 19 -11.09 -7.61 -14.42
N CYS A 20 -12.27 -7.00 -14.46
CA CYS A 20 -13.42 -7.54 -15.20
C CYS A 20 -13.20 -7.58 -16.71
N GLU A 21 -12.47 -6.61 -17.28
CA GLU A 21 -12.09 -6.63 -18.69
C GLU A 21 -11.16 -7.81 -19.02
N LYS A 22 -10.27 -8.16 -18.09
CA LYS A 22 -9.34 -9.29 -18.23
C LYS A 22 -10.02 -10.64 -17.98
N GLU A 23 -10.95 -10.71 -17.04
CA GLU A 23 -11.67 -11.91 -16.64
C GLU A 23 -13.20 -11.74 -16.84
N PRO A 24 -13.68 -11.64 -18.10
CA PRO A 24 -15.07 -11.24 -18.38
C PRO A 24 -16.12 -12.29 -17.98
N LEU A 25 -15.73 -13.54 -17.86
CA LEU A 25 -16.61 -14.67 -17.50
C LEU A 25 -16.21 -15.33 -16.18
N GLY A 26 -15.14 -14.83 -15.55
CA GLY A 26 -14.55 -15.39 -14.33
C GLY A 26 -15.03 -14.68 -13.06
N ASN A 27 -14.74 -15.30 -11.92
CA ASN A 27 -14.88 -14.63 -10.63
C ASN A 27 -13.71 -13.69 -10.39
N VAL A 28 -13.99 -12.44 -10.00
CA VAL A 28 -12.99 -11.45 -9.62
C VAL A 28 -13.05 -11.25 -8.10
N LEU A 29 -11.91 -11.45 -7.42
CA LEU A 29 -11.76 -11.18 -6.00
C LEU A 29 -10.40 -10.52 -5.76
N PHE A 30 -10.39 -9.38 -5.07
CA PHE A 30 -9.17 -8.67 -4.69
C PHE A 30 -9.41 -7.80 -3.45
N SER A 31 -8.32 -7.36 -2.81
CA SER A 31 -8.38 -6.43 -1.67
C SER A 31 -7.83 -5.06 -2.09
N PRO A 32 -8.70 -4.12 -2.50
CA PRO A 32 -8.24 -2.79 -2.96
C PRO A 32 -7.47 -2.05 -1.87
N ILE A 33 -7.91 -2.16 -0.62
CA ILE A 33 -7.27 -1.44 0.49
C ILE A 33 -5.82 -1.87 0.71
N CYS A 34 -5.50 -3.16 0.55
CA CYS A 34 -4.13 -3.64 0.66
C CYS A 34 -3.23 -3.00 -0.41
N LEU A 35 -3.72 -2.93 -1.65
CA LEU A 35 -2.96 -2.37 -2.76
C LEU A 35 -2.77 -0.86 -2.61
N SER A 36 -3.82 -0.13 -2.22
CA SER A 36 -3.73 1.31 -1.97
C SER A 36 -2.75 1.64 -0.84
N THR A 37 -2.72 0.85 0.24
CA THR A 37 -1.74 1.03 1.34
C THR A 37 -0.31 0.74 0.90
N SER A 38 -0.09 -0.31 0.12
CA SER A 38 1.25 -0.63 -0.39
C SER A 38 1.77 0.43 -1.36
N LEU A 39 0.92 0.94 -2.25
CA LEU A 39 1.32 1.98 -3.20
C LEU A 39 1.46 3.36 -2.55
N SER A 40 0.70 3.67 -1.50
CA SER A 40 0.91 4.90 -0.73
C SER A 40 2.25 4.88 0.03
N LEU A 41 2.67 3.73 0.55
CA LEU A 41 4.03 3.56 1.08
C LEU A 41 5.10 3.77 -0.01
N ALA A 42 4.90 3.20 -1.21
CA ALA A 42 5.80 3.42 -2.35
C ALA A 42 5.88 4.91 -2.75
N GLN A 43 4.75 5.62 -2.73
CA GLN A 43 4.68 7.05 -3.03
C GLN A 43 5.56 7.90 -2.11
N VAL A 44 5.65 7.55 -0.82
CA VAL A 44 6.50 8.26 0.16
C VAL A 44 7.98 8.21 -0.23
N GLY A 45 8.42 7.14 -0.91
CA GLY A 45 9.79 7.00 -1.39
C GLY A 45 10.03 7.58 -2.79
N ALA A 46 8.96 7.88 -3.53
CA ALA A 46 9.01 8.40 -4.90
C ALA A 46 9.13 9.94 -4.93
N LYS A 47 9.57 10.49 -6.06
CA LYS A 47 9.63 11.93 -6.33
C LYS A 47 9.23 12.22 -7.77
N GLY A 48 8.94 13.50 -8.07
CA GLY A 48 8.60 13.96 -9.41
C GLY A 48 7.40 13.22 -10.00
N ASP A 49 7.48 12.91 -11.29
CA ASP A 49 6.37 12.30 -12.02
C ASP A 49 5.97 10.94 -11.46
N THR A 50 6.91 10.14 -10.96
CA THR A 50 6.59 8.86 -10.31
C THR A 50 5.69 9.04 -9.09
N ALA A 51 5.95 10.04 -8.25
CA ALA A 51 5.08 10.33 -7.10
C ALA A 51 3.72 10.90 -7.53
N ASN A 52 3.70 11.70 -8.60
CA ASN A 52 2.49 12.31 -9.15
C ASN A 52 1.57 11.26 -9.78
N GLU A 53 2.11 10.34 -10.59
CA GLU A 53 1.36 9.25 -11.22
C GLU A 53 0.70 8.35 -10.18
N ILE A 54 1.44 7.96 -9.13
CA ILE A 54 0.87 7.19 -8.02
C ILE A 54 -0.27 7.97 -7.36
N GLY A 55 -0.08 9.27 -7.13
CA GLY A 55 -1.08 10.14 -6.53
C GLY A 55 -2.36 10.25 -7.36
N GLN A 56 -2.23 10.39 -8.68
CA GLN A 56 -3.35 10.50 -9.61
C GLN A 56 -4.12 9.18 -9.73
N VAL A 57 -3.43 8.06 -9.94
CA VAL A 57 -4.07 6.75 -10.08
C VAL A 57 -4.80 6.35 -8.79
N LEU A 58 -4.27 6.71 -7.63
CA LEU A 58 -4.90 6.42 -6.34
C LEU A 58 -5.89 7.49 -5.87
N HIS A 59 -6.10 8.54 -6.65
CA HIS A 59 -7.01 9.67 -6.35
C HIS A 59 -6.65 10.44 -5.06
N PHE A 60 -5.36 10.57 -4.75
CA PHE A 60 -4.86 11.21 -3.53
C PHE A 60 -4.69 12.74 -3.63
N GLU A 61 -4.99 13.37 -4.77
CA GLU A 61 -4.68 14.78 -5.04
C GLU A 61 -5.27 15.75 -4.01
N ASN A 62 -6.46 15.42 -3.49
CA ASN A 62 -7.17 16.23 -2.50
C ASN A 62 -7.17 15.60 -1.09
N VAL A 63 -6.38 14.54 -0.89
CA VAL A 63 -6.31 13.83 0.39
C VAL A 63 -5.17 14.41 1.23
N LYS A 64 -5.52 15.07 2.33
CA LYS A 64 -4.52 15.56 3.30
C LYS A 64 -4.02 14.39 4.15
N ASP A 65 -2.70 14.36 4.37
CA ASP A 65 -2.00 13.41 5.24
C ASP A 65 -2.38 11.93 4.97
N VAL A 66 -2.10 11.49 3.75
CA VAL A 66 -2.34 10.11 3.29
C VAL A 66 -1.72 9.07 4.23
N PRO A 67 -0.45 9.19 4.69
CA PRO A 67 0.13 8.23 5.61
C PRO A 67 -0.66 8.10 6.92
N PHE A 68 -1.04 9.21 7.55
CA PHE A 68 -1.84 9.14 8.78
C PHE A 68 -3.21 8.48 8.54
N GLY A 69 -3.85 8.76 7.41
CA GLY A 69 -5.11 8.10 7.06
C GLY A 69 -4.97 6.58 6.95
N PHE A 70 -3.90 6.09 6.32
CA PHE A 70 -3.62 4.65 6.28
C PHE A 70 -3.20 4.08 7.64
N GLN A 71 -2.51 4.85 8.48
CA GLN A 71 -2.22 4.46 9.85
C GLN A 71 -3.51 4.13 10.62
N THR A 72 -4.55 4.97 10.49
CA THR A 72 -5.85 4.75 11.14
C THR A 72 -6.52 3.48 10.60
N VAL A 73 -6.64 3.34 9.27
CA VAL A 73 -7.28 2.18 8.66
C VAL A 73 -6.58 0.87 9.03
N THR A 74 -5.24 0.83 8.95
CA THR A 74 -4.47 -0.35 9.31
C THR A 74 -4.62 -0.68 10.80
N SER A 75 -4.64 0.32 11.68
CA SER A 75 -4.87 0.11 13.12
C SER A 75 -6.24 -0.52 13.38
N ASP A 76 -7.29 -0.01 12.74
CA ASP A 76 -8.66 -0.49 12.93
C ASP A 76 -8.84 -1.91 12.37
N VAL A 77 -8.29 -2.21 11.19
CA VAL A 77 -8.30 -3.57 10.64
C VAL A 77 -7.52 -4.55 11.52
N ASN A 78 -6.36 -4.14 12.05
CA ASN A 78 -5.57 -5.00 12.93
C ASN A 78 -6.30 -5.29 14.26
N LYS A 79 -7.05 -4.32 14.80
CA LYS A 79 -7.94 -4.57 15.95
C LYS A 79 -9.08 -5.53 15.57
N LEU A 80 -9.71 -5.35 14.41
CA LEU A 80 -10.75 -6.28 13.95
C LEU A 80 -10.22 -7.72 13.80
N SER A 81 -8.96 -7.88 13.44
CA SER A 81 -8.29 -9.17 13.27
C SER A 81 -8.11 -9.96 14.58
N SER A 82 -8.37 -9.38 15.76
CA SER A 82 -8.44 -10.13 17.03
C SER A 82 -9.82 -10.72 17.30
N PHE A 83 -10.86 -10.21 16.64
CA PHE A 83 -12.25 -10.64 16.81
C PHE A 83 -12.74 -11.52 15.66
N TYR A 84 -12.19 -11.31 14.45
CA TYR A 84 -12.54 -12.04 13.24
C TYR A 84 -11.39 -12.90 12.74
N SER A 85 -11.71 -13.97 12.02
CA SER A 85 -10.76 -14.69 11.16
C SER A 85 -10.48 -13.86 9.90
N LEU A 86 -9.82 -12.73 10.09
CA LEU A 86 -9.47 -11.75 9.06
C LEU A 86 -7.98 -11.43 9.18
N LYS A 87 -7.28 -11.42 8.04
CA LYS A 87 -5.89 -10.95 7.93
C LYS A 87 -5.73 -10.15 6.65
N LEU A 88 -5.29 -8.89 6.79
CA LEU A 88 -4.86 -8.06 5.67
C LEU A 88 -3.36 -7.78 5.82
N ILE A 89 -2.53 -8.65 5.25
CA ILE A 89 -1.07 -8.53 5.32
C ILE A 89 -0.58 -7.71 4.13
N LYS A 90 0.22 -6.69 4.42
CA LYS A 90 0.81 -5.78 3.43
C LYS A 90 2.31 -5.72 3.70
N ARG A 91 3.11 -6.00 2.69
CA ARG A 91 4.57 -5.98 2.76
C ARG A 91 5.14 -5.34 1.51
N LEU A 92 6.10 -4.45 1.70
CA LEU A 92 6.96 -3.90 0.68
C LEU A 92 8.39 -4.31 1.03
N TYR A 93 8.94 -5.17 0.21
CA TYR A 93 10.29 -5.70 0.37
C TYR A 93 11.27 -4.88 -0.48
N VAL A 94 12.31 -4.37 0.16
CA VAL A 94 13.36 -3.59 -0.51
C VAL A 94 14.68 -4.33 -0.39
N ASP A 95 15.42 -4.47 -1.49
CA ASP A 95 16.75 -5.05 -1.44
C ASP A 95 17.71 -4.18 -0.61
N LYS A 96 18.54 -4.81 0.24
CA LYS A 96 19.53 -4.13 1.08
C LYS A 96 20.48 -3.24 0.28
N SER A 97 20.79 -3.57 -0.97
CA SER A 97 21.69 -2.77 -1.80
C SER A 97 21.15 -1.37 -2.14
N LEU A 98 19.86 -1.11 -1.93
CA LEU A 98 19.23 0.19 -2.19
C LEU A 98 19.43 1.21 -1.06
N ASN A 99 20.02 0.81 0.09
CA ASN A 99 20.43 1.71 1.18
C ASN A 99 19.39 2.80 1.50
N LEU A 100 18.22 2.39 1.98
CA LEU A 100 17.10 3.29 2.27
C LEU A 100 17.50 4.48 3.15
N SER A 101 17.04 5.68 2.78
CA SER A 101 17.33 6.89 3.54
C SER A 101 16.71 6.84 4.94
N THR A 102 17.42 7.38 5.94
CA THR A 102 16.92 7.45 7.32
C THR A 102 15.63 8.27 7.41
N GLU A 103 15.50 9.30 6.57
CA GLU A 103 14.29 10.12 6.47
C GLU A 103 13.07 9.29 6.01
N PHE A 104 13.23 8.46 4.97
CA PHE A 104 12.18 7.57 4.49
C PHE A 104 11.79 6.53 5.53
N ILE A 105 12.77 5.91 6.19
CA ILE A 105 12.50 4.93 7.26
C ILE A 105 11.76 5.59 8.43
N SER A 106 12.20 6.77 8.86
CA SER A 106 11.60 7.46 10.01
C SER A 106 10.16 7.94 9.73
N SER A 107 9.89 8.42 8.52
CA SER A 107 8.57 8.89 8.09
C SER A 107 7.55 7.74 7.91
N THR A 108 8.00 6.54 7.57
CA THR A 108 7.13 5.37 7.34
C THR A 108 6.93 4.48 8.57
N LYS A 109 7.80 4.59 9.59
CA LYS A 109 7.84 3.71 10.77
C LYS A 109 6.51 3.58 11.54
N ARG A 110 5.78 4.69 11.71
CA ARG A 110 4.47 4.68 12.40
C ARG A 110 3.31 4.40 11.45
N PRO A 111 3.21 5.08 10.29
CA PRO A 111 2.06 4.91 9.41
C PRO A 111 1.95 3.52 8.79
N TYR A 112 3.09 2.89 8.50
CA TYR A 112 3.18 1.61 7.80
C TYR A 112 3.92 0.57 8.65
N ALA A 113 3.57 0.51 9.94
CA ALA A 113 4.30 -0.27 10.93
C ALA A 113 4.43 -1.75 10.52
N LYS A 114 5.68 -2.22 10.45
CA LYS A 114 6.10 -3.55 9.98
C LYS A 114 5.84 -3.82 8.49
N GLU A 115 5.23 -2.92 7.73
CA GLU A 115 4.88 -3.15 6.32
C GLU A 115 6.07 -2.95 5.37
N LEU A 116 7.12 -2.25 5.80
CA LEU A 116 8.39 -2.13 5.09
C LEU A 116 9.44 -3.07 5.70
N GLU A 117 10.09 -3.86 4.86
CA GLU A 117 11.17 -4.76 5.28
C GLU A 117 12.31 -4.78 4.26
N THR A 118 13.55 -4.75 4.74
CA THR A 118 14.73 -4.88 3.89
C THR A 118 15.20 -6.32 3.84
N VAL A 119 15.32 -6.87 2.65
CA VAL A 119 15.73 -8.26 2.39
C VAL A 119 16.93 -8.30 1.45
N ASP A 120 17.54 -9.46 1.29
CA ASP A 120 18.75 -9.63 0.48
C ASP A 120 18.46 -10.51 -0.74
N PHE A 121 17.85 -9.90 -1.76
CA PHE A 121 17.47 -10.61 -2.98
C PHE A 121 18.70 -10.95 -3.84
N LYS A 122 19.79 -10.18 -3.72
CA LYS A 122 21.00 -10.37 -4.52
C LYS A 122 21.84 -11.55 -4.04
N ASP A 123 22.20 -11.58 -2.76
CA ASP A 123 23.20 -12.52 -2.25
C ASP A 123 22.56 -13.71 -1.54
N LYS A 124 21.33 -13.55 -1.02
CA LYS A 124 20.65 -14.55 -0.18
C LYS A 124 19.20 -14.78 -0.59
N LEU A 125 18.92 -14.89 -1.89
CA LEU A 125 17.57 -15.08 -2.43
C LEU A 125 16.77 -16.19 -1.73
N GLU A 126 17.39 -17.34 -1.44
CA GLU A 126 16.73 -18.48 -0.77
C GLU A 126 16.33 -18.20 0.68
N GLU A 127 17.00 -17.25 1.36
CA GLU A 127 16.66 -16.80 2.72
C GLU A 127 15.57 -15.72 2.73
N THR A 128 15.13 -15.24 1.55
CA THR A 128 14.08 -14.21 1.42
C THR A 128 12.67 -14.78 1.17
N LYS A 129 12.53 -16.11 1.18
CA LYS A 129 11.27 -16.84 1.01
C LYS A 129 10.34 -16.73 2.20
#